data_AF-A0A935RAS3-F1
#
_entry.id   AF-A0A935RAS3-F1
#
_cell.length_a   1.000
_cell.length_b   1.000
_cell.length_c   1.000
_cell.angle_alpha   90.00
_cell.angle_beta   90.00
_cell.angle_gamma   90.00
#
_symmetry.space_group_name_H-M   'P 1'
#
loop_
_entity.id
_entity.type
_entity.pdbx_description
1 polymer ?
#
loop_
_entity_poly.entity_id
_entity_poly.type
_entity_poly.pdbx_seq_one_letter_code
_entity_poly.pdbx_strand_id
1 'polypeptide(L)'
;MPHPLPESRLFSGNYGASSFVDANMCLASGEPVLQEKTPTLIPWHDKLVLFAQFAFWGIWWPFVILSMLLMGRVWCGVLCPEGALTEFASRHGRGGSIPRWVRWSGWPLLAFALTTIYGQLVSVYEYPKAVLVILGGSTVAAMVAGYLWGKGKRVWCRYLCPVSGVFALLARLAPFAFRVDRAAWDLQPAQRAAVDCPPLLDVKHLQGMSQCHACGRCSDHREAVTLAPRSPNAEILGGPPPATTEVLLLCFGVLGVAIGAFQWTVNPWFVRAKQAAAEWLVSRDILWPLADSPAWWLLTSYPEANDVFTWLDGIAILAYIGAVALVLGGATLLAVRGAARLAGADWRRLALGLVPLGGIGLFLGLSMMTVSQLRAEGIVLPWLSALRGVLLGLGLLWSAWLGLRLLRSAAPSPIRLGAAFLVWLMPLALAGSTWVLVFYVW
;
A
#
# COMPACT_ATOMS: atom_id res chain seq x y z
N MET A 1 4.13 16.30 -20.22
CA MET A 1 5.43 15.99 -20.83
C MET A 1 5.30 14.66 -21.55
N PRO A 2 5.96 14.47 -22.71
CA PRO A 2 5.99 13.19 -23.41
C PRO A 2 6.65 12.10 -22.54
N HIS A 3 6.43 10.84 -22.89
CA HIS A 3 7.08 9.74 -22.19
C HIS A 3 8.59 9.77 -22.49
N PRO A 4 9.46 9.55 -21.48
CA PRO A 4 10.89 9.56 -21.71
C PRO A 4 11.33 8.45 -22.67
N LEU A 5 12.39 8.69 -23.44
CA LEU A 5 12.95 7.69 -24.35
C LEU A 5 13.41 6.43 -23.60
N PRO A 6 13.29 5.20 -24.14
CA PRO A 6 13.72 3.96 -23.47
C PRO A 6 15.21 3.95 -23.05
N GLU A 7 16.05 4.63 -23.83
CA GLU A 7 17.48 4.83 -23.58
C GLU A 7 17.80 5.91 -22.55
N SER A 8 16.82 6.70 -22.12
CA SER A 8 17.03 7.76 -21.15
C SER A 8 17.37 7.17 -19.78
N ARG A 9 18.27 7.85 -19.09
CA ARG A 9 18.82 7.45 -17.79
C ARG A 9 18.96 8.70 -16.95
N LEU A 10 18.63 8.58 -15.67
CA LEU A 10 18.59 9.65 -14.70
C LEU A 10 19.99 10.01 -14.18
N PHE A 11 20.82 9.01 -13.90
CA PHE A 11 22.14 9.17 -13.27
C PHE A 11 23.32 9.00 -14.25
N SER A 12 23.08 8.62 -15.50
CA SER A 12 24.13 8.58 -16.53
C SER A 12 24.29 9.91 -17.28
N GLY A 13 25.32 9.98 -18.13
CA GLY A 13 25.59 11.14 -19.00
C GLY A 13 24.41 11.51 -19.91
N ASN A 14 24.51 12.62 -20.64
CA ASN A 14 23.43 13.11 -21.53
C ASN A 14 23.20 12.23 -22.77
N TYR A 15 23.98 11.17 -22.94
CA TYR A 15 23.88 10.21 -24.02
C TYR A 15 23.22 8.93 -23.49
N GLY A 16 22.17 8.47 -24.16
CA GLY A 16 21.46 7.22 -23.83
C GLY A 16 22.30 5.97 -24.09
N ALA A 17 21.78 4.80 -23.69
CA ALA A 17 22.45 3.51 -23.89
C ALA A 17 22.76 3.24 -25.39
N SER A 18 24.02 2.90 -25.68
CA SER A 18 24.57 2.74 -27.03
C SER A 18 24.50 1.29 -27.52
N SER A 19 23.31 0.78 -27.86
CA SER A 19 23.13 -0.38 -28.75
C SER A 19 21.65 -0.76 -28.87
N PHE A 20 21.25 -1.18 -30.07
CA PHE A 20 20.00 -1.93 -30.28
C PHE A 20 20.23 -3.01 -31.35
N VAL A 21 19.33 -3.99 -31.41
CA VAL A 21 19.37 -5.09 -32.39
C VAL A 21 18.30 -4.84 -33.44
N ASP A 22 18.69 -4.71 -34.72
CA ASP A 22 17.75 -4.57 -35.84
C ASP A 22 17.29 -5.95 -36.30
N ALA A 23 15.99 -6.23 -36.15
CA ALA A 23 15.40 -7.51 -36.55
C ALA A 23 15.41 -7.75 -38.07
N ASN A 24 15.64 -6.72 -38.89
CA ASN A 24 15.64 -6.81 -40.35
C ASN A 24 17.04 -7.10 -40.93
N MET A 25 18.10 -7.10 -40.11
CA MET A 25 19.47 -7.36 -40.53
C MET A 25 20.03 -8.60 -39.82
N CYS A 26 19.86 -9.76 -40.46
CA CYS A 26 20.59 -10.99 -40.12
C CYS A 26 21.85 -11.10 -40.99
N LEU A 27 22.99 -11.44 -40.38
CA LEU A 27 24.16 -11.87 -41.16
C LEU A 27 23.88 -13.22 -41.83
N ALA A 28 24.65 -13.57 -42.87
CA ALA A 28 24.57 -14.86 -43.56
C ALA A 28 24.75 -16.09 -42.63
N SER A 29 25.20 -15.88 -41.38
CA SER A 29 25.31 -16.87 -40.30
C SER A 29 24.08 -16.98 -39.39
N GLY A 30 23.02 -16.19 -39.60
CA GLY A 30 21.81 -16.21 -38.76
C GLY A 30 21.92 -15.44 -37.44
N GLU A 31 23.05 -14.78 -37.17
CA GLU A 31 23.21 -13.91 -36.00
C GLU A 31 22.71 -12.48 -36.31
N PRO A 32 21.93 -11.86 -35.41
CA PRO A 32 21.44 -10.50 -35.61
C PRO A 32 22.58 -9.49 -35.45
N VAL A 33 22.64 -8.49 -36.34
CA VAL A 33 23.69 -7.46 -36.32
C VAL A 33 23.46 -6.51 -35.14
N LEU A 34 24.43 -6.46 -34.21
CA LEU A 34 24.44 -5.45 -33.16
C LEU A 34 24.88 -4.11 -33.77
N GLN A 35 23.96 -3.16 -33.93
CA GLN A 35 24.33 -1.79 -34.32
C GLN A 35 24.43 -0.90 -33.08
N GLU A 36 25.47 -0.06 -33.03
CA GLU A 36 25.54 1.03 -32.08
C GLU A 36 24.44 2.04 -32.43
N LYS A 37 23.47 2.21 -31.52
CA LYS A 37 22.44 3.25 -31.63
C LYS A 37 23.16 4.60 -31.72
N THR A 38 22.77 5.47 -32.66
CA THR A 38 23.26 6.85 -32.69
C THR A 38 23.01 7.49 -31.31
N PRO A 39 24.03 8.06 -30.65
CA PRO A 39 23.86 8.64 -29.33
C PRO A 39 22.84 9.78 -29.38
N THR A 40 21.61 9.53 -28.94
CA THR A 40 20.58 10.54 -28.82
C THR A 40 20.86 11.38 -27.58
N LEU A 41 20.98 12.70 -27.78
CA LEU A 41 21.00 13.66 -26.69
C LEU A 41 19.66 13.61 -25.97
N ILE A 42 19.67 13.17 -24.72
CA ILE A 42 18.47 13.05 -23.90
C ILE A 42 17.95 14.47 -23.61
N PRO A 43 16.70 14.80 -23.98
CA PRO A 43 16.12 16.09 -23.63
C PRO A 43 16.07 16.29 -22.11
N TRP A 44 16.28 17.52 -21.65
CA TRP A 44 16.25 17.84 -20.21
C TRP A 44 14.93 17.45 -19.52
N HIS A 45 13.81 17.46 -20.26
CA HIS A 45 12.50 17.12 -19.73
C HIS A 45 12.35 15.62 -19.44
N ASP A 46 13.02 14.73 -20.18
CA ASP A 46 13.02 13.29 -19.91
C ASP A 46 13.69 13.00 -18.56
N LYS A 47 14.82 13.65 -18.29
CA LYS A 47 15.50 13.58 -16.99
C LYS A 47 14.62 14.10 -15.86
N LEU A 48 13.85 15.15 -16.12
CA LEU A 48 12.91 15.68 -15.12
C LEU A 48 11.75 14.71 -14.84
N VAL A 49 11.22 14.05 -15.87
CA VAL A 49 10.17 13.02 -15.70
C VAL A 49 10.70 11.83 -14.91
N LEU A 50 11.87 11.29 -15.29
CA LEU A 50 12.53 10.20 -14.58
C LEU A 50 12.86 10.58 -13.12
N PHE A 51 13.34 11.81 -12.89
CA PHE A 51 13.58 12.32 -11.55
C PHE A 51 12.31 12.36 -10.72
N ALA A 52 11.22 12.89 -11.30
CA ALA A 52 9.93 12.96 -10.63
C ALA A 52 9.38 11.56 -10.31
N GLN A 53 9.50 10.60 -11.23
CA GLN A 53 9.13 9.20 -11.01
C GLN A 53 9.96 8.57 -9.88
N PHE A 54 11.28 8.78 -9.88
CA PHE A 54 12.16 8.26 -8.83
C PHE A 54 11.87 8.88 -7.47
N ALA A 55 11.70 10.20 -7.40
CA ALA A 55 11.38 10.90 -6.16
C ALA A 55 10.00 10.48 -5.62
N PHE A 56 8.99 10.39 -6.48
CA PHE A 56 7.62 10.10 -6.08
C PHE A 56 7.38 8.61 -5.78
N TRP A 57 7.78 7.70 -6.67
CA TRP A 57 7.55 6.26 -6.49
C TRP A 57 8.68 5.57 -5.72
N GLY A 58 9.92 5.97 -5.96
CA GLY A 58 11.09 5.37 -5.33
C GLY A 58 11.34 5.85 -3.90
N ILE A 59 11.35 7.15 -3.64
CA ILE A 59 11.72 7.68 -2.32
C ILE A 59 10.49 7.94 -1.44
N TRP A 60 9.51 8.64 -1.98
CA TRP A 60 8.40 9.19 -1.19
C TRP A 60 7.49 8.11 -0.61
N TRP A 61 7.05 7.10 -1.38
CA TRP A 61 6.15 6.06 -0.86
C TRP A 61 6.75 5.22 0.29
N PRO A 62 7.97 4.68 0.18
CA PRO A 62 8.63 4.03 1.32
C PRO A 62 8.77 4.94 2.54
N PHE A 63 9.09 6.23 2.32
CA PHE A 63 9.19 7.21 3.39
C PHE A 63 7.83 7.49 4.06
N VAL A 64 6.74 7.56 3.29
CA VAL A 64 5.37 7.68 3.83
C VAL A 64 5.05 6.51 4.75
N ILE A 65 5.31 5.27 4.32
CA ILE A 65 5.09 4.07 5.16
C ILE A 65 5.94 4.11 6.43
N LEU A 66 7.21 4.47 6.31
CA LEU A 66 8.09 4.60 7.47
C LEU A 66 7.58 5.68 8.44
N SER A 67 7.09 6.82 7.94
CA SER A 67 6.51 7.87 8.76
C SER A 67 5.27 7.40 9.53
N MET A 68 4.44 6.53 8.93
CA MET A 68 3.27 5.93 9.59
C MET A 68 3.67 5.06 10.78
N LEU A 69 4.76 4.29 10.63
CA LEU A 69 5.27 3.39 11.66
C LEU A 69 5.97 4.13 12.81
N LEU A 70 6.59 5.28 12.54
CA LEU A 70 7.37 6.04 13.54
C LEU A 70 6.58 7.16 14.21
N MET A 71 5.77 7.91 13.45
CA MET A 71 5.07 9.11 13.94
C MET A 71 3.54 9.03 13.76
N GLY A 72 3.02 7.85 13.42
CA GLY A 72 1.61 7.69 13.10
C GLY A 72 1.24 8.46 11.83
N ARG A 73 0.00 8.94 11.73
CA ARG A 73 -0.51 9.51 10.48
C ARG A 73 -0.10 10.97 10.24
N VAL A 74 1.09 11.38 10.68
CA VAL A 74 1.60 12.76 10.55
C VAL A 74 1.62 13.23 9.11
N TRP A 75 1.92 12.34 8.16
CA TRP A 75 1.85 12.65 6.73
C TRP A 75 0.45 13.12 6.33
N CYS A 76 -0.60 12.39 6.73
CA CYS A 76 -2.00 12.75 6.47
C CYS A 76 -2.41 14.07 7.14
N GLY A 77 -1.79 14.40 8.28
CA GLY A 77 -2.06 15.62 9.04
C GLY A 77 -1.42 16.86 8.42
N VAL A 78 -0.13 16.77 8.08
CA VAL A 78 0.75 17.92 7.82
C VAL A 78 1.15 18.03 6.34
N LEU A 79 1.47 16.92 5.68
CA LEU A 79 2.16 16.91 4.37
C LEU A 79 1.27 16.49 3.19
N CYS A 80 0.14 15.85 3.45
CA CYS A 80 -0.72 15.30 2.41
C CYS A 80 -1.45 16.41 1.63
N PRO A 81 -1.19 16.57 0.32
CA PRO A 81 -1.82 17.61 -0.50
C PRO A 81 -3.32 17.41 -0.64
N GLU A 82 -3.79 16.16 -0.81
CA GLU A 82 -5.23 15.85 -0.84
C GLU A 82 -5.95 16.29 0.44
N GLY A 83 -5.28 16.13 1.60
CA GLY A 83 -5.82 16.56 2.89
C GLY A 83 -5.97 18.07 3.00
N ALA A 84 -4.98 18.82 2.52
CA ALA A 84 -5.01 20.28 2.49
C ALA A 84 -6.10 20.79 1.52
N LEU A 85 -6.19 20.23 0.32
CA LEU A 85 -7.18 20.60 -0.69
C LEU A 85 -8.62 20.25 -0.25
N THR A 86 -8.81 19.09 0.36
CA THR A 86 -10.11 18.72 0.95
C THR A 86 -10.53 19.71 2.03
N GLU A 87 -9.61 20.08 2.92
CA GLU A 87 -9.89 21.03 3.99
C GLU A 87 -10.21 22.42 3.43
N PHE A 88 -9.41 22.91 2.47
CA PHE A 88 -9.66 24.18 1.79
C PHE A 88 -11.03 24.22 1.10
N ALA A 89 -11.36 23.17 0.33
CA ALA A 89 -12.66 23.04 -0.33
C ALA A 89 -13.81 22.96 0.68
N SER A 90 -13.58 22.29 1.83
CA SER A 90 -14.61 22.13 2.86
C SER A 90 -14.96 23.41 3.62
N ARG A 91 -14.08 24.41 3.64
CA ARG A 91 -14.35 25.73 4.24
C ARG A 91 -15.28 26.57 3.37
N HIS A 92 -15.25 26.36 2.06
CA HIS A 92 -16.09 27.03 1.07
C HIS A 92 -17.26 26.16 0.60
N GLY A 93 -17.47 25.02 1.27
CA GLY A 93 -18.41 23.98 0.86
C GLY A 93 -19.87 24.24 1.27
N ARG A 94 -20.80 23.52 0.63
CA ARG A 94 -22.25 23.55 0.91
C ARG A 94 -22.63 23.10 2.31
N GLY A 95 -21.71 22.45 3.04
CA GLY A 95 -21.94 22.02 4.42
C GLY A 95 -23.06 20.98 4.55
N GLY A 96 -23.18 20.04 3.62
CA GLY A 96 -24.14 18.95 3.73
C GLY A 96 -23.83 18.00 4.89
N SER A 97 -24.84 17.27 5.36
CA SER A 97 -24.62 16.16 6.29
C SER A 97 -23.93 14.99 5.58
N ILE A 98 -23.02 14.29 6.27
CA ILE A 98 -22.33 13.13 5.70
C ILE A 98 -23.35 11.98 5.51
N PRO A 99 -23.61 11.54 4.27
CA PRO A 99 -24.60 10.51 4.01
C PRO A 99 -24.17 9.16 4.60
N ARG A 100 -25.14 8.28 4.89
CA ARG A 100 -24.86 6.97 5.52
C ARG A 100 -23.96 6.09 4.67
N TRP A 101 -24.10 6.15 3.33
CA TRP A 101 -23.27 5.36 2.41
C TRP A 101 -21.80 5.76 2.50
N VAL A 102 -21.46 7.05 2.63
CA VAL A 102 -20.05 7.50 2.80
C VAL A 102 -19.45 6.97 4.10
N ARG A 103 -20.25 6.82 5.16
CA ARG A 103 -19.80 6.31 6.46
C ARG A 103 -19.64 4.78 6.50
N TRP A 104 -19.86 4.08 5.39
CA TRP A 104 -19.70 2.63 5.36
C TRP A 104 -18.24 2.24 5.61
N SER A 105 -18.01 1.41 6.63
CA SER A 105 -16.67 1.03 7.08
C SER A 105 -15.91 0.12 6.12
N GLY A 106 -16.55 -0.36 5.05
CA GLY A 106 -15.95 -1.16 3.98
C GLY A 106 -15.25 -0.33 2.90
N TRP A 107 -15.48 0.99 2.83
CA TRP A 107 -14.86 1.85 1.81
C TRP A 107 -13.34 1.77 1.78
N PRO A 108 -12.59 1.81 2.91
CA PRO A 108 -11.13 1.71 2.86
C PRO A 108 -10.63 0.40 2.24
N LEU A 109 -11.31 -0.73 2.48
CA LEU A 109 -10.97 -2.01 1.86
C LEU A 109 -11.27 -2.00 0.36
N LEU A 110 -12.48 -1.59 -0.01
CA LEU A 110 -12.89 -1.55 -1.41
C LEU A 110 -12.02 -0.59 -2.22
N ALA A 111 -11.80 0.62 -1.71
CA ALA A 111 -10.99 1.65 -2.35
C ALA A 111 -9.53 1.20 -2.46
N PHE A 112 -8.95 0.62 -1.41
CA PHE A 112 -7.60 0.05 -1.48
C PHE A 112 -7.50 -1.03 -2.56
N ALA A 113 -8.39 -2.02 -2.54
CA ALA A 113 -8.36 -3.12 -3.50
C ALA A 113 -8.53 -2.63 -4.95
N LEU A 114 -9.53 -1.77 -5.19
CA LEU A 114 -9.80 -1.23 -6.53
C LEU A 114 -8.64 -0.37 -7.03
N THR A 115 -8.10 0.53 -6.20
CA THR A 115 -6.99 1.40 -6.63
C THR A 115 -5.70 0.63 -6.84
N THR A 116 -5.40 -0.37 -6.01
CA THR A 116 -4.24 -1.24 -6.22
C THR A 116 -4.37 -2.02 -7.52
N ILE A 117 -5.50 -2.70 -7.74
CA ILE A 117 -5.73 -3.47 -8.97
C ILE A 117 -5.70 -2.56 -10.20
N TYR A 118 -6.44 -1.46 -10.15
CA TYR A 118 -6.49 -0.51 -11.26
C TYR A 118 -5.10 0.06 -11.57
N GLY A 119 -4.32 0.43 -10.55
CA GLY A 119 -2.94 0.90 -10.73
C GLY A 119 -2.01 -0.10 -11.41
N GLN A 120 -2.20 -1.42 -11.18
CA GLN A 120 -1.46 -2.46 -11.90
C GLN A 120 -1.90 -2.58 -13.36
N LEU A 121 -3.20 -2.46 -13.64
CA LEU A 121 -3.75 -2.61 -15.00
C LEU A 121 -3.37 -1.46 -15.94
N VAL A 122 -3.12 -0.26 -15.40
CA VAL A 122 -2.75 0.93 -16.20
C VAL A 122 -1.26 1.30 -16.09
N SER A 123 -0.43 0.43 -15.50
CA SER A 123 1.01 0.66 -15.27
C SER A 123 1.29 2.06 -14.66
N VAL A 124 0.63 2.37 -13.54
CA VAL A 124 0.64 3.72 -12.92
C VAL A 124 2.04 4.24 -12.57
N TYR A 125 3.00 3.34 -12.38
CA TYR A 125 4.37 3.71 -12.00
C TYR A 125 5.17 4.30 -13.17
N GLU A 126 4.79 3.96 -14.40
CA GLU A 126 5.55 4.27 -15.61
C GLU A 126 4.91 5.43 -16.37
N TYR A 127 3.58 5.49 -16.43
CA TYR A 127 2.89 6.45 -17.29
C TYR A 127 2.28 7.64 -16.56
N PRO A 128 2.66 8.89 -16.90
CA PRO A 128 2.14 10.08 -16.22
C PRO A 128 0.64 10.31 -16.47
N LYS A 129 0.09 9.86 -17.61
CA LYS A 129 -1.35 9.93 -17.88
C LYS A 129 -2.14 9.06 -16.89
N ALA A 130 -1.66 7.85 -16.61
CA ALA A 130 -2.25 6.95 -15.62
C ALA A 130 -2.18 7.55 -14.20
N VAL A 131 -1.03 8.15 -13.83
CA VAL A 131 -0.86 8.89 -12.57
C VAL A 131 -1.90 10.01 -12.44
N LEU A 132 -2.10 10.80 -13.50
CA LEU A 132 -3.06 11.90 -13.50
C LEU A 132 -4.50 11.42 -13.30
N VAL A 133 -4.89 10.29 -13.91
CA VAL A 133 -6.23 9.72 -13.73
C VAL A 133 -6.44 9.28 -12.28
N ILE A 134 -5.48 8.54 -11.71
CA ILE A 134 -5.63 7.99 -10.35
C ILE A 134 -5.49 9.07 -9.28
N LEU A 135 -4.36 9.80 -9.26
CA LEU A 135 -4.06 10.79 -8.23
C LEU A 135 -4.77 12.13 -8.48
N GLY A 136 -4.86 12.57 -9.74
CA GLY A 136 -5.63 13.76 -10.08
C GLY A 136 -7.13 13.53 -9.88
N GLY A 137 -7.63 12.37 -10.30
CA GLY A 137 -9.01 11.95 -10.06
C GLY A 137 -9.34 11.84 -8.57
N SER A 138 -8.46 11.21 -7.77
CA SER A 138 -8.65 11.14 -6.30
C SER A 138 -8.63 12.53 -5.68
N THR A 139 -7.76 13.43 -6.14
CA THR A 139 -7.67 14.82 -5.64
C THR A 139 -8.95 15.60 -5.93
N VAL A 140 -9.48 15.52 -7.15
CA VAL A 140 -10.76 16.15 -7.51
C VAL A 140 -11.90 15.56 -6.68
N ALA A 141 -11.96 14.22 -6.55
CA ALA A 141 -12.96 13.56 -5.71
C ALA A 141 -12.86 13.99 -4.24
N ALA A 142 -11.64 14.17 -3.72
CA ALA A 142 -11.37 14.64 -2.37
C ALA A 142 -11.89 16.08 -2.17
N MET A 143 -11.61 16.98 -3.11
CA MET A 143 -12.14 18.34 -3.11
C MET A 143 -13.67 18.37 -3.17
N VAL A 144 -14.28 17.56 -4.05
CA VAL A 144 -15.74 17.46 -4.17
C VAL A 144 -16.36 16.93 -2.87
N ALA A 145 -15.80 15.87 -2.28
CA ALA A 145 -16.28 15.33 -1.00
C ALA A 145 -16.14 16.36 0.14
N GLY A 146 -15.04 17.12 0.17
CA GLY A 146 -14.85 18.23 1.08
C GLY A 146 -15.89 19.34 0.89
N TYR A 147 -16.10 19.78 -0.35
CA TYR A 147 -17.09 20.80 -0.71
C TYR A 147 -18.53 20.38 -0.36
N LEU A 148 -18.90 19.13 -0.59
CA LEU A 148 -20.26 18.65 -0.34
C LEU A 148 -20.55 18.41 1.14
N TRP A 149 -19.63 17.77 1.88
CA TRP A 149 -19.92 17.24 3.23
C TRP A 149 -18.96 17.70 4.33
N GLY A 150 -17.92 18.48 4.00
CA GLY A 150 -16.78 18.68 4.87
C GLY A 150 -17.02 19.60 6.06
N LYS A 151 -17.74 20.73 5.93
CA LYS A 151 -17.91 21.74 7.01
C LYS A 151 -16.58 22.08 7.73
N GLY A 152 -15.51 22.31 6.99
CA GLY A 152 -14.16 22.54 7.55
C GLY A 152 -13.42 21.26 8.01
N LYS A 153 -13.91 20.07 7.68
CA LYS A 153 -13.37 18.77 8.12
C LYS A 153 -12.96 17.89 6.96
N ARG A 154 -12.02 16.97 7.23
CA ARG A 154 -11.40 16.08 6.24
C ARG A 154 -12.18 14.77 6.08
N VAL A 155 -13.40 14.86 5.55
CA VAL A 155 -14.32 13.71 5.37
C VAL A 155 -13.73 12.67 4.41
N TRP A 156 -13.12 13.10 3.29
CA TRP A 156 -12.43 12.22 2.34
C TRP A 156 -11.37 11.35 3.03
N CYS A 157 -10.46 11.99 3.74
CA CYS A 157 -9.35 11.31 4.43
C CYS A 157 -9.84 10.32 5.49
N ARG A 158 -10.99 10.57 6.13
CA ARG A 158 -11.55 9.68 7.14
C ARG A 158 -12.24 8.45 6.55
N TYR A 159 -13.00 8.60 5.46
CA TYR A 159 -13.92 7.55 5.01
C TYR A 159 -13.61 6.96 3.63
N LEU A 160 -13.12 7.76 2.68
CA LEU A 160 -13.05 7.39 1.26
C LEU A 160 -11.62 7.22 0.74
N CYS A 161 -10.63 7.84 1.38
CA CYS A 161 -9.24 7.77 0.96
C CYS A 161 -8.76 6.30 0.94
N PRO A 162 -8.26 5.78 -0.21
CA PRO A 162 -7.92 4.37 -0.39
C PRO A 162 -6.90 3.85 0.63
N VAL A 163 -5.92 4.68 0.99
CA VAL A 163 -4.84 4.31 1.89
C VAL A 163 -5.17 4.56 3.37
N SER A 164 -6.32 5.17 3.68
CA SER A 164 -6.66 5.58 5.04
C SER A 164 -6.70 4.41 6.02
N GLY A 165 -7.30 3.29 5.61
CA GLY A 165 -7.40 2.10 6.44
C GLY A 165 -6.03 1.43 6.68
N VAL A 166 -5.18 1.37 5.65
CA VAL A 166 -3.83 0.81 5.77
C VAL A 166 -3.00 1.66 6.71
N PHE A 167 -3.03 2.99 6.55
CA PHE A 167 -2.33 3.91 7.44
C PHE A 167 -2.87 3.86 8.88
N ALA A 168 -4.17 3.63 9.06
CA ALA A 168 -4.75 3.40 10.38
C ALA A 168 -4.22 2.14 11.06
N LEU A 169 -3.99 1.05 10.30
CA LEU A 169 -3.36 -0.16 10.81
C LEU A 169 -1.92 0.12 11.24
N LEU A 170 -1.12 0.75 10.37
CA LEU A 170 0.30 1.01 10.64
C LEU A 170 0.52 1.99 11.79
N ALA A 171 -0.32 3.01 11.92
CA ALA A 171 -0.22 4.01 12.97
C ALA A 171 -0.41 3.44 14.39
N ARG A 172 -0.97 2.23 14.53
CA ARG A 172 -1.04 1.52 15.82
C ARG A 172 0.35 1.19 16.39
N LEU A 173 1.35 1.05 15.51
CA LEU A 173 2.74 0.77 15.87
C LEU A 173 3.55 2.03 16.23
N ALA A 174 2.98 3.22 16.05
CA ALA A 174 3.69 4.47 16.29
C ALA A 174 4.17 4.58 17.76
N PRO A 175 5.49 4.78 18.01
CA PRO A 175 6.03 5.04 19.33
C PRO A 175 5.63 6.40 19.90
N PHE A 176 5.14 7.33 19.10
CA PHE A 176 4.64 8.62 19.58
C PHE A 176 3.13 8.71 19.40
N ALA A 177 2.42 9.14 20.45
CA ALA A 177 0.98 9.30 20.44
C ALA A 177 0.54 10.51 21.28
N PHE A 178 -0.56 11.14 20.86
CA PHE A 178 -1.22 12.15 21.70
C PHE A 178 -1.95 11.44 22.84
N ARG A 179 -1.54 11.75 24.08
CA ARG A 179 -2.16 11.27 25.30
C ARG A 179 -3.03 12.37 25.89
N VAL A 180 -4.20 11.97 26.40
CA VAL A 180 -5.15 12.89 27.01
C VAL A 180 -5.27 12.56 28.49
N ASP A 181 -4.85 13.50 29.34
CA ASP A 181 -5.08 13.46 30.77
C ASP A 181 -6.52 13.90 31.05
N ARG A 182 -7.35 12.94 31.46
CA ARG A 182 -8.77 13.15 31.72
C ARG A 182 -9.00 14.02 32.95
N ALA A 183 -8.16 13.85 33.98
CA ALA A 183 -8.27 14.65 35.20
C ALA A 183 -7.96 16.11 34.89
N ALA A 184 -6.85 16.37 34.18
CA ALA A 184 -6.50 17.73 33.75
C ALA A 184 -7.57 18.33 32.81
N TRP A 185 -8.15 17.52 31.91
CA TRP A 185 -9.19 17.99 31.00
C TRP A 185 -10.44 18.48 31.72
N ASP A 186 -10.90 17.72 32.73
CA ASP A 186 -12.13 17.98 33.46
C ASP A 186 -11.97 19.09 34.52
N LEU A 187 -10.75 19.37 34.98
CA LEU A 187 -10.44 20.51 35.86
C LEU A 187 -10.55 21.88 35.16
N GLN A 188 -10.44 21.91 33.83
CA GLN A 188 -10.42 23.15 33.06
C GLN A 188 -11.84 23.60 32.67
N PRO A 189 -12.15 24.91 32.68
CA PRO A 189 -13.50 25.42 32.47
C PRO A 189 -14.11 24.99 31.12
N ALA A 190 -15.42 24.73 31.11
CA ALA A 190 -16.16 24.27 29.92
C ALA A 190 -16.19 25.29 28.77
N GLN A 191 -15.93 26.57 29.04
CA GLN A 191 -16.05 27.67 28.08
C GLN A 191 -14.92 27.75 27.04
N ARG A 192 -13.88 26.89 27.13
CA ARG A 192 -12.81 26.87 26.12
C ARG A 192 -13.35 26.27 24.81
N ALA A 193 -13.14 26.98 23.70
CA ALA A 193 -13.58 26.54 22.37
C ALA A 193 -13.11 25.10 22.08
N ALA A 194 -14.00 24.28 21.51
CA ALA A 194 -13.68 22.90 21.17
C ALA A 194 -12.53 22.83 20.15
N VAL A 195 -11.68 21.82 20.28
CA VAL A 195 -10.58 21.60 19.33
C VAL A 195 -11.12 21.39 17.92
N ASP A 196 -10.58 22.14 16.96
CA ASP A 196 -10.78 21.85 15.55
C ASP A 196 -9.98 20.63 15.11
N CYS A 197 -10.49 19.43 15.41
CA CYS A 197 -9.91 18.17 14.96
C CYS A 197 -10.34 17.91 13.49
N PRO A 198 -9.41 17.89 12.51
CA PRO A 198 -9.75 17.71 11.09
C PRO A 198 -10.46 16.39 10.77
N PRO A 199 -10.08 15.23 11.35
CA PRO A 199 -10.80 13.97 11.16
C PRO A 199 -12.04 13.81 12.05
N LEU A 200 -12.54 14.87 12.71
CA LEU A 200 -13.76 14.79 13.55
C LEU A 200 -13.66 13.74 14.68
N LEU A 201 -12.51 13.67 15.35
CA LEU A 201 -12.35 12.80 16.52
C LEU A 201 -12.79 13.50 17.78
N ASP A 202 -13.35 12.72 18.69
CA ASP A 202 -13.54 13.15 20.06
C ASP A 202 -12.18 13.14 20.78
N VAL A 203 -11.53 14.30 20.80
CA VAL A 203 -10.23 14.49 21.44
C VAL A 203 -10.30 14.12 22.93
N LYS A 204 -11.44 14.36 23.60
CA LYS A 204 -11.58 14.03 25.03
C LYS A 204 -11.38 12.53 25.27
N HIS A 205 -11.85 11.69 24.35
CA HIS A 205 -11.86 10.22 24.44
C HIS A 205 -10.80 9.56 23.56
N LEU A 206 -9.74 10.27 23.17
CA LEU A 206 -8.72 9.73 22.29
C LEU A 206 -7.94 8.60 22.98
N GLN A 207 -8.02 7.37 22.43
CA GLN A 207 -7.40 6.16 23.00
C GLN A 207 -6.28 5.56 22.13
N GLY A 208 -6.00 6.12 20.95
CA GLY A 208 -5.04 5.55 20.02
C GLY A 208 -4.77 6.42 18.80
N MET A 209 -3.84 5.94 17.97
CA MET A 209 -3.33 6.68 16.81
C MET A 209 -3.95 6.23 15.47
N SER A 210 -4.68 5.11 15.45
CA SER A 210 -5.30 4.57 14.22
C SER A 210 -6.12 5.59 13.43
N GLN A 211 -6.99 6.36 14.10
CA GLN A 211 -7.79 7.41 13.43
C GLN A 211 -7.16 8.81 13.52
N CYS A 212 -6.18 9.02 14.40
CA CYS A 212 -5.56 10.32 14.63
C CYS A 212 -4.58 10.67 13.50
N HIS A 213 -4.76 11.84 12.88
CA HIS A 213 -3.86 12.34 11.83
C HIS A 213 -2.55 12.96 12.36
N ALA A 214 -2.28 12.86 13.66
CA ALA A 214 -1.08 13.41 14.31
C ALA A 214 -0.76 14.88 13.93
N CYS A 215 -1.79 15.71 13.68
CA CYS A 215 -1.61 17.06 13.14
C CYS A 215 -1.20 18.14 14.17
N GLY A 216 -1.17 17.80 15.46
CA GLY A 216 -0.77 18.73 16.52
C GLY A 216 -1.77 19.83 16.90
N ARG A 217 -2.90 20.02 16.18
CA ARG A 217 -3.90 21.06 16.52
C ARG A 217 -4.51 20.93 17.92
N CYS A 218 -4.49 19.71 18.49
CA CYS A 218 -4.94 19.45 19.85
C CYS A 218 -3.85 19.61 20.91
N SER A 219 -2.58 19.83 20.53
CA SER A 219 -1.47 19.92 21.49
C SER A 219 -1.72 21.02 22.51
N ASP A 220 -1.43 20.70 23.78
CA ASP A 220 -1.57 21.58 24.94
C ASP A 220 -2.99 22.12 25.16
N HIS A 221 -3.99 21.57 24.47
CA HIS A 221 -5.36 21.93 24.71
C HIS A 221 -5.76 21.52 26.13
N ARG A 222 -6.25 22.49 26.91
CA ARG A 222 -6.59 22.33 28.35
C ARG A 222 -5.43 21.83 29.21
N GLU A 223 -4.17 22.00 28.77
CA GLU A 223 -2.98 21.42 29.44
C GLU A 223 -3.10 19.89 29.64
N ALA A 224 -4.01 19.26 28.89
CA ALA A 224 -4.42 17.88 29.08
C ALA A 224 -3.93 16.99 27.94
N VAL A 225 -3.69 17.57 26.76
CA VAL A 225 -3.25 16.84 25.58
C VAL A 225 -1.77 17.04 25.36
N THR A 226 -0.99 15.97 25.50
CA THR A 226 0.47 16.02 25.31
C THR A 226 0.92 14.95 24.33
N LEU A 227 1.94 15.25 23.53
CA LEU A 227 2.61 14.23 22.72
C LEU A 227 3.53 13.43 23.66
N ALA A 228 3.26 12.13 23.81
CA ALA A 228 3.99 11.28 24.73
C ALA A 228 4.57 10.05 24.00
N PRO A 229 5.76 9.57 24.41
CA PRO A 229 6.26 8.28 23.96
C PRO A 229 5.35 7.16 24.51
N ARG A 230 5.20 6.11 23.71
CA ARG A 230 4.38 4.93 23.96
C ARG A 230 5.09 3.72 23.38
N SER A 231 4.90 2.55 23.99
CA SER A 231 5.34 1.31 23.36
C SER A 231 4.60 1.11 22.02
N PRO A 232 5.31 0.75 20.92
CA PRO A 232 4.70 0.33 19.65
C PRO A 232 3.63 -0.77 19.79
N ASN A 233 3.72 -1.56 20.86
CA ASN A 233 2.83 -2.69 21.11
C ASN A 233 1.58 -2.31 21.90
N ALA A 234 1.51 -1.11 22.49
CA ALA A 234 0.48 -0.75 23.46
C ALA A 234 -0.93 -0.76 22.86
N GLU A 235 -1.11 -0.23 21.64
CA GLU A 235 -2.43 -0.20 20.99
C GLU A 235 -2.92 -1.59 20.60
N ILE A 236 -2.01 -2.47 20.19
CA ILE A 236 -2.35 -3.84 19.78
C ILE A 236 -2.71 -4.69 21.00
N LEU A 237 -1.95 -4.57 22.08
CA LEU A 237 -2.15 -5.37 23.30
C LEU A 237 -3.29 -4.87 24.18
N GLY A 238 -3.48 -3.55 24.29
CA GLY A 238 -4.40 -2.93 25.24
C GLY A 238 -5.44 -1.96 24.65
N GLY A 239 -5.36 -1.65 23.35
CA GLY A 239 -6.29 -0.71 22.71
C GLY A 239 -7.68 -1.30 22.43
N PRO A 240 -8.63 -0.47 21.98
CA PRO A 240 -9.96 -0.93 21.61
C PRO A 240 -9.89 -1.98 20.49
N PRO A 241 -10.77 -3.01 20.50
CA PRO A 241 -10.81 -4.01 19.44
C PRO A 241 -11.11 -3.33 18.09
N PRO A 242 -10.45 -3.77 17.00
CA PRO A 242 -10.66 -3.16 15.70
C PRO A 242 -12.03 -3.56 15.13
N ALA A 243 -12.52 -2.77 14.17
CA ALA A 243 -13.68 -3.16 13.39
C ALA A 243 -13.37 -4.41 12.55
N THR A 244 -14.39 -5.22 12.25
CA THR A 244 -14.25 -6.38 11.36
C THR A 244 -13.68 -5.99 10.00
N THR A 245 -14.07 -4.84 9.45
CA THR A 245 -13.55 -4.36 8.16
C THR A 245 -12.08 -4.00 8.20
N GLU A 246 -11.53 -3.54 9.32
CA GLU A 246 -10.08 -3.33 9.49
C GLU A 246 -9.32 -4.66 9.44
N VAL A 247 -9.88 -5.70 10.05
CA VAL A 247 -9.28 -7.05 10.01
C VAL A 247 -9.35 -7.62 8.60
N LEU A 248 -10.48 -7.46 7.91
CA LEU A 248 -10.61 -7.87 6.51
C LEU A 248 -9.64 -7.09 5.61
N LEU A 249 -9.42 -5.79 5.87
CA LEU A 249 -8.42 -5.01 5.17
C LEU A 249 -7.00 -5.53 5.42
N LEU A 250 -6.66 -5.91 6.65
CA LEU A 250 -5.36 -6.50 6.95
C LEU A 250 -5.18 -7.85 6.22
N CYS A 251 -6.15 -8.75 6.29
CA CYS A 251 -6.05 -10.09 5.70
C CYS A 251 -6.13 -10.06 4.17
N PHE A 252 -7.17 -9.46 3.60
CA PHE A 252 -7.42 -9.49 2.16
C PHE A 252 -6.78 -8.32 1.42
N GLY A 253 -6.71 -7.15 2.03
CA GLY A 253 -6.06 -5.98 1.40
C GLY A 253 -4.54 -6.07 1.50
N VAL A 254 -4.01 -5.95 2.71
CA VAL A 254 -2.56 -5.84 2.95
C VAL A 254 -1.83 -7.17 2.69
N LEU A 255 -2.29 -8.28 3.28
CA LEU A 255 -1.65 -9.59 3.12
C LEU A 255 -2.12 -10.36 1.88
N GLY A 256 -3.17 -9.88 1.20
CA GLY A 256 -3.74 -10.51 0.01
C GLY A 256 -3.42 -9.72 -1.26
N VAL A 257 -4.24 -8.69 -1.52
CA VAL A 257 -4.17 -7.86 -2.73
C VAL A 257 -2.80 -7.20 -2.90
N ALA A 258 -2.23 -6.60 -1.84
CA ALA A 258 -0.94 -5.92 -1.96
C ALA A 258 0.20 -6.91 -2.28
N ILE A 259 0.25 -8.06 -1.61
CA ILE A 259 1.21 -9.12 -1.93
C ILE A 259 1.01 -9.62 -3.37
N GLY A 260 -0.24 -9.87 -3.77
CA GLY A 260 -0.60 -10.23 -5.15
C GLY A 260 -0.10 -9.23 -6.19
N ALA A 261 -0.28 -7.93 -5.91
CA ALA A 261 0.16 -6.84 -6.76
C ALA A 261 1.69 -6.70 -6.83
N PHE A 262 2.43 -7.01 -5.76
CA PHE A 262 3.90 -6.97 -5.80
C PHE A 262 4.52 -8.19 -6.48
N GLN A 263 3.83 -9.33 -6.47
CA GLN A 263 4.44 -10.58 -6.93
C GLN A 263 4.13 -10.97 -8.37
N TRP A 264 3.04 -10.48 -8.98
CA TRP A 264 2.57 -11.00 -10.27
C TRP A 264 3.60 -10.80 -11.40
N THR A 265 4.33 -9.68 -11.37
CA THR A 265 5.35 -9.34 -12.38
C THR A 265 6.58 -10.25 -12.33
N VAL A 266 6.91 -10.78 -11.14
CA VAL A 266 8.07 -11.65 -10.93
C VAL A 266 7.71 -13.13 -10.87
N ASN A 267 6.42 -13.49 -10.88
CA ASN A 267 5.99 -14.87 -10.65
C ASN A 267 6.12 -15.76 -11.92
N PRO A 268 6.96 -16.81 -11.91
CA PRO A 268 7.12 -17.69 -13.08
C PRO A 268 5.91 -18.57 -13.36
N TRP A 269 5.08 -18.87 -12.35
CA TRP A 269 3.82 -19.61 -12.53
C TRP A 269 2.77 -18.77 -13.24
N PHE A 270 2.72 -17.47 -12.97
CA PHE A 270 1.84 -16.54 -13.68
C PHE A 270 2.18 -16.51 -15.18
N VAL A 271 3.47 -16.34 -15.51
CA VAL A 271 3.94 -16.32 -16.90
C VAL A 271 3.58 -17.63 -17.61
N ARG A 272 3.85 -18.78 -16.99
CA ARG A 272 3.52 -20.10 -17.57
C ARG A 272 2.02 -20.31 -17.75
N ALA A 273 1.21 -19.94 -16.76
CA ALA A 273 -0.24 -20.06 -16.85
C ALA A 273 -0.80 -19.17 -17.96
N LYS A 274 -0.26 -17.95 -18.12
CA LYS A 274 -0.63 -17.04 -19.19
C LYS A 274 -0.26 -17.59 -20.57
N GLN A 275 0.96 -18.10 -20.73
CA GLN A 275 1.41 -18.72 -21.98
C GLN A 275 0.54 -19.92 -22.36
N ALA A 276 0.26 -20.81 -21.41
CA ALA A 276 -0.63 -21.96 -21.62
C ALA A 276 -2.06 -21.53 -21.99
N ALA A 277 -2.57 -20.46 -21.39
CA ALA A 277 -3.88 -19.90 -21.74
C ALA A 277 -3.89 -19.32 -23.16
N ALA A 278 -2.82 -18.61 -23.56
CA ALA A 278 -2.68 -18.09 -24.91
C ALA A 278 -2.61 -19.22 -25.95
N GLU A 279 -1.79 -20.25 -25.72
CA GLU A 279 -1.70 -21.43 -26.60
C GLU A 279 -3.05 -22.16 -26.72
N TRP A 280 -3.77 -22.30 -25.61
CA TRP A 280 -5.10 -22.92 -25.58
C TRP A 280 -6.15 -22.12 -26.37
N LEU A 281 -6.05 -20.79 -26.37
CA LEU A 281 -6.93 -19.90 -27.13
C LEU A 281 -6.62 -19.95 -28.63
N VAL A 282 -5.33 -19.88 -29.00
CA VAL A 282 -4.87 -19.96 -30.38
C VAL A 282 -5.23 -21.31 -31.01
N SER A 283 -5.04 -22.43 -30.29
CA SER A 283 -5.42 -23.77 -30.78
C SER A 283 -6.92 -23.98 -31.01
N ARG A 284 -7.77 -23.03 -30.60
CA ARG A 284 -9.21 -23.01 -30.85
C ARG A 284 -9.67 -21.85 -31.75
N ASP A 285 -8.75 -21.14 -32.39
CA ASP A 285 -9.03 -19.95 -33.20
C ASP A 285 -9.79 -18.84 -32.44
N ILE A 286 -9.62 -18.75 -31.11
CA ILE A 286 -10.23 -17.69 -30.28
C ILE A 286 -9.22 -16.57 -30.08
N LEU A 287 -9.17 -15.62 -31.01
CA LEU A 287 -8.13 -14.58 -31.03
C LEU A 287 -8.50 -13.28 -30.30
N TRP A 288 -9.79 -13.02 -30.05
CA TRP A 288 -10.22 -11.75 -29.43
C TRP A 288 -9.57 -11.43 -28.07
N PRO A 289 -9.25 -12.39 -27.17
CA PRO A 289 -8.61 -12.06 -25.90
C PRO A 289 -7.15 -11.61 -26.07
N LEU A 290 -6.53 -11.97 -27.20
CA LEU A 290 -5.16 -11.59 -27.54
C LEU A 290 -5.09 -10.22 -28.22
N ALA A 291 -6.25 -9.62 -28.53
CA ALA A 291 -6.29 -8.27 -29.06
C ALA A 291 -5.93 -7.24 -27.98
N ASP A 292 -5.28 -6.17 -28.43
CA ASP A 292 -4.91 -5.04 -27.59
C ASP A 292 -6.14 -4.24 -27.16
N SER A 293 -6.07 -3.63 -25.98
CA SER A 293 -7.10 -2.69 -25.54
C SER A 293 -6.94 -1.34 -26.24
N PRO A 294 -7.98 -0.80 -26.90
CA PRO A 294 -7.96 0.57 -27.41
C PRO A 294 -8.09 1.63 -26.31
N ALA A 295 -8.51 1.22 -25.10
CA ALA A 295 -8.74 2.10 -23.97
C ALA A 295 -7.54 2.12 -23.01
N TRP A 296 -6.60 3.04 -23.24
CA TRP A 296 -5.41 3.24 -22.39
C TRP A 296 -5.72 3.50 -20.90
N TRP A 297 -6.93 4.01 -20.60
CA TRP A 297 -7.39 4.27 -19.24
C TRP A 297 -7.96 3.02 -18.55
N LEU A 298 -8.15 1.92 -19.27
CA LEU A 298 -8.64 0.64 -18.72
C LEU A 298 -7.51 -0.39 -18.60
N LEU A 299 -6.70 -0.50 -19.65
CA LEU A 299 -5.53 -1.37 -19.73
C LEU A 299 -4.39 -0.58 -20.37
N THR A 300 -3.16 -0.83 -19.92
CA THR A 300 -1.94 -0.23 -20.48
C THR A 300 -1.92 -0.40 -22.00
N SER A 301 -1.83 0.72 -22.72
CA SER A 301 -1.82 0.74 -24.19
C SER A 301 -0.98 1.92 -24.67
N TYR A 302 0.33 1.68 -24.74
CA TYR A 302 1.33 2.64 -25.20
C TYR A 302 2.17 2.00 -26.32
N PRO A 303 1.63 1.92 -27.56
CA PRO A 303 2.33 1.29 -28.69
C PRO A 303 3.71 1.92 -28.97
N GLU A 304 3.85 3.22 -28.74
CA GLU A 304 5.12 3.95 -28.92
C GLU A 304 6.24 3.47 -27.98
N ALA A 305 5.88 2.88 -26.84
CA ALA A 305 6.81 2.32 -25.86
C ALA A 305 6.93 0.80 -25.95
N ASN A 306 6.26 0.15 -26.92
CA ASN A 306 6.11 -1.31 -27.02
C ASN A 306 5.54 -1.95 -25.75
N ASP A 307 4.70 -1.23 -25.02
CA ASP A 307 4.06 -1.71 -23.79
C ASP A 307 2.55 -1.61 -23.93
N VAL A 308 1.96 -2.75 -24.30
CA VAL A 308 0.54 -2.89 -24.59
C VAL A 308 0.06 -4.18 -23.93
N PHE A 309 -0.99 -4.05 -23.12
CA PHE A 309 -1.67 -5.18 -22.52
C PHE A 309 -2.84 -5.63 -23.40
N THR A 310 -2.90 -6.93 -23.61
CA THR A 310 -4.04 -7.61 -24.21
C THR A 310 -5.18 -7.77 -23.20
N TRP A 311 -6.38 -8.11 -23.67
CA TRP A 311 -7.48 -8.48 -22.77
C TRP A 311 -7.14 -9.70 -21.90
N LEU A 312 -6.38 -10.65 -22.44
CA LEU A 312 -5.87 -11.81 -21.71
C LEU A 312 -4.96 -11.38 -20.57
N ASP A 313 -4.05 -10.41 -20.78
CA ASP A 313 -3.21 -9.88 -19.72
C ASP A 313 -4.06 -9.27 -18.59
N GLY A 314 -5.04 -8.44 -18.94
CA GLY A 314 -5.95 -7.83 -17.98
C GLY A 314 -6.72 -8.86 -17.14
N ILE A 315 -7.31 -9.86 -17.80
CA ILE A 315 -8.04 -10.95 -17.13
C ILE A 315 -7.10 -11.79 -16.26
N ALA A 316 -5.90 -12.11 -16.76
CA ALA A 316 -4.92 -12.90 -16.03
C ALA A 316 -4.44 -12.17 -14.76
N ILE A 317 -4.12 -10.87 -14.86
CA ILE A 317 -3.72 -10.05 -13.71
C ILE A 317 -4.84 -10.00 -12.67
N LEU A 318 -6.08 -9.74 -13.09
CA LEU A 318 -7.25 -9.72 -12.21
C LEU A 318 -7.47 -11.06 -11.51
N ALA A 319 -7.45 -12.15 -12.28
CA ALA A 319 -7.62 -13.50 -11.76
C ALA A 319 -6.51 -13.86 -10.78
N TYR A 320 -5.26 -13.51 -11.10
CA TYR A 320 -4.11 -13.79 -10.26
C TYR A 320 -4.15 -13.02 -8.94
N ILE A 321 -4.29 -11.69 -8.98
CA ILE A 321 -4.37 -10.86 -7.76
C ILE A 321 -5.59 -11.28 -6.92
N GLY A 322 -6.74 -11.54 -7.56
CA GLY A 322 -7.93 -12.03 -6.89
C GLY A 322 -7.73 -13.39 -6.22
N ALA A 323 -7.13 -14.35 -6.93
CA ALA A 323 -6.84 -15.68 -6.40
C ALA A 323 -5.88 -15.61 -5.20
N VAL A 324 -4.81 -14.83 -5.32
CA VAL A 324 -3.85 -14.61 -4.22
C VAL A 324 -4.55 -13.98 -3.01
N ALA A 325 -5.37 -12.96 -3.24
CA ALA A 325 -6.11 -12.30 -2.17
C ALA A 325 -7.07 -13.26 -1.45
N LEU A 326 -7.77 -14.12 -2.20
CA LEU A 326 -8.68 -15.12 -1.64
C LEU A 326 -7.92 -16.22 -0.88
N VAL A 327 -6.83 -16.74 -1.44
CA VAL A 327 -6.04 -17.82 -0.83
C VAL A 327 -5.29 -17.31 0.39
N LEU A 328 -4.46 -16.27 0.25
CA LEU A 328 -3.68 -15.73 1.37
C LEU A 328 -4.58 -15.10 2.42
N GLY A 329 -5.55 -14.26 2.01
CA GLY A 329 -6.45 -13.58 2.94
C GLY A 329 -7.42 -14.55 3.62
N GLY A 330 -7.96 -15.52 2.88
CA GLY A 330 -8.84 -16.57 3.40
C GLY A 330 -8.13 -17.49 4.37
N ALA A 331 -6.98 -18.05 3.98
CA ALA A 331 -6.17 -18.90 4.87
C ALA A 331 -5.75 -18.14 6.14
N THR A 332 -5.33 -16.88 6.01
CA THR A 332 -5.00 -16.01 7.15
C THR A 332 -6.19 -15.83 8.08
N LEU A 333 -7.37 -15.46 7.55
CA LEU A 333 -8.56 -15.24 8.38
C LEU A 333 -9.02 -16.53 9.07
N LEU A 334 -8.98 -17.66 8.37
CA LEU A 334 -9.33 -18.97 8.93
C LEU A 334 -8.37 -19.38 10.04
N ALA A 335 -7.06 -19.20 9.84
CA ALA A 335 -6.05 -19.51 10.85
C ALA A 335 -6.19 -18.61 12.09
N VAL A 336 -6.36 -17.29 11.91
CA VAL A 336 -6.58 -16.37 13.03
C VAL A 336 -7.85 -16.73 13.80
N ARG A 337 -8.95 -17.03 13.12
CA ARG A 337 -10.20 -17.46 13.77
C ARG A 337 -10.04 -18.81 14.47
N GLY A 338 -9.30 -19.75 13.88
CA GLY A 338 -9.00 -21.05 14.47
C GLY A 338 -8.18 -20.90 15.76
N ALA A 339 -7.07 -20.16 15.70
CA ALA A 339 -6.21 -19.88 16.85
C ALA A 339 -6.98 -19.17 17.98
N ALA A 340 -7.77 -18.16 17.63
CA ALA A 340 -8.58 -17.43 18.60
C ALA A 340 -9.63 -18.32 19.27
N ARG A 341 -10.31 -19.19 18.52
CA ARG A 341 -11.28 -20.14 19.08
C ARG A 341 -10.62 -21.15 20.02
N LEU A 342 -9.44 -21.68 19.66
CA LEU A 342 -8.70 -22.63 20.49
C LEU A 342 -8.26 -22.00 21.83
N ALA A 343 -7.87 -20.72 21.82
CA ALA A 343 -7.44 -20.00 23.01
C ALA A 343 -8.58 -19.29 23.78
N GLY A 344 -9.79 -19.20 23.23
CA GLY A 344 -10.86 -18.38 23.80
C GLY A 344 -10.63 -16.86 23.69
N ALA A 345 -9.82 -16.42 22.72
CA ALA A 345 -9.46 -15.02 22.51
C ALA A 345 -10.40 -14.31 21.51
N ASP A 346 -10.44 -12.96 21.51
CA ASP A 346 -11.09 -12.20 20.42
C ASP A 346 -10.21 -12.26 19.16
N TRP A 347 -10.73 -12.92 18.12
CA TRP A 347 -10.07 -13.08 16.83
C TRP A 347 -9.71 -11.74 16.16
N ARG A 348 -10.48 -10.67 16.39
CA ARG A 348 -10.22 -9.34 15.81
C ARG A 348 -8.98 -8.73 16.42
N ARG A 349 -8.84 -8.86 17.75
CA ARG A 349 -7.64 -8.39 18.45
C ARG A 349 -6.44 -9.24 18.10
N LEU A 350 -6.60 -10.57 18.03
CA LEU A 350 -5.52 -11.48 17.60
C LEU A 350 -5.00 -11.10 16.21
N ALA A 351 -5.89 -10.77 15.26
CA ALA A 351 -5.48 -10.36 13.91
C ALA A 351 -4.56 -9.14 13.90
N LEU A 352 -4.69 -8.20 14.84
CA LEU A 352 -3.78 -7.05 14.94
C LEU A 352 -2.33 -7.45 15.20
N GLY A 353 -2.09 -8.66 15.72
CA GLY A 353 -0.75 -9.23 15.84
C GLY A 353 -0.02 -9.36 14.50
N LEU A 354 -0.73 -9.35 13.35
CA LEU A 354 -0.14 -9.40 12.00
C LEU A 354 0.24 -8.02 11.44
N VAL A 355 -0.09 -6.92 12.14
CA VAL A 355 0.19 -5.56 11.67
C VAL A 355 1.69 -5.30 11.42
N PRO A 356 2.64 -5.75 12.27
CA PRO A 356 4.07 -5.58 11.98
C PRO A 356 4.50 -6.26 10.69
N LEU A 357 4.07 -7.51 10.47
CA LEU A 357 4.38 -8.25 9.24
C LEU A 357 3.77 -7.55 8.01
N GLY A 358 2.52 -7.10 8.11
CA GLY A 358 1.87 -6.34 7.04
C GLY A 358 2.59 -5.02 6.73
N GLY A 359 2.98 -4.26 7.76
CA GLY A 359 3.69 -2.99 7.59
C GLY A 359 5.08 -3.13 7.00
N ILE A 360 5.87 -4.10 7.49
CA ILE A 360 7.19 -4.40 6.94
C ILE A 360 7.06 -4.97 5.53
N GLY A 361 6.09 -5.84 5.26
CA GLY A 361 5.82 -6.35 3.91
C GLY A 361 5.48 -5.22 2.93
N LEU A 362 4.63 -4.27 3.31
CA LEU A 362 4.33 -3.10 2.47
C LEU A 362 5.57 -2.24 2.21
N PHE A 363 6.39 -2.01 3.24
CA PHE A 363 7.65 -1.27 3.07
C PHE A 363 8.61 -1.99 2.12
N LEU A 364 8.79 -3.31 2.29
CA LEU A 364 9.63 -4.14 1.43
C LEU A 364 9.12 -4.13 -0.02
N GLY A 365 7.83 -4.35 -0.24
CA GLY A 365 7.20 -4.32 -1.55
C GLY A 365 7.34 -2.98 -2.27
N LEU A 366 7.03 -1.87 -1.60
CA LEU A 366 7.17 -0.54 -2.20
C LEU A 366 8.64 -0.20 -2.49
N SER A 367 9.58 -0.66 -1.66
CA SER A 367 11.01 -0.47 -1.91
C SER A 367 11.55 -1.27 -3.11
N MET A 368 10.81 -2.26 -3.62
CA MET A 368 11.19 -2.96 -4.85
C MET A 368 11.28 -2.01 -6.03
N MET A 369 10.35 -1.04 -6.11
CA MET A 369 10.35 -0.04 -7.17
C MET A 369 11.63 0.80 -7.12
N THR A 370 11.99 1.31 -5.94
CA THR A 370 13.23 2.07 -5.72
C THR A 370 14.46 1.29 -6.19
N VAL A 371 14.52 0.00 -5.85
CA VAL A 371 15.65 -0.88 -6.20
C VAL A 371 15.68 -1.15 -7.70
N SER A 372 14.52 -1.37 -8.33
CA SER A 372 14.43 -1.59 -9.78
C SER A 372 14.93 -0.38 -10.57
N GLN A 373 14.54 0.83 -10.13
CA GLN A 373 14.99 2.09 -10.72
C GLN A 373 16.50 2.30 -10.51
N LEU A 374 17.03 2.06 -9.31
CA LEU A 374 18.48 2.13 -9.05
C LEU A 374 19.28 1.12 -9.87
N ARG A 375 18.76 -0.10 -10.03
CA ARG A 375 19.40 -1.14 -10.84
C ARG A 375 19.38 -0.80 -12.34
N ALA A 376 18.29 -0.21 -12.84
CA ALA A 376 18.22 0.28 -14.23
C ALA A 376 19.30 1.34 -14.54
N GLU A 377 19.77 2.02 -13.50
CA GLU A 377 20.84 3.02 -13.54
C GLU A 377 22.24 2.42 -13.26
N GLY A 378 22.35 1.10 -13.16
CA GLY A 378 23.62 0.39 -12.94
C GLY A 378 24.08 0.34 -11.47
N ILE A 379 23.31 0.86 -10.52
CA ILE A 379 23.65 0.85 -9.10
C ILE A 379 23.23 -0.50 -8.49
N VAL A 380 24.21 -1.35 -8.18
CA VAL A 380 23.98 -2.64 -7.51
C VAL A 380 24.24 -2.50 -6.01
N LEU A 381 23.25 -2.91 -5.21
CA LEU A 381 23.32 -2.87 -3.74
C LEU A 381 23.52 -4.29 -3.18
N PRO A 382 24.75 -4.74 -2.89
CA PRO A 382 25.02 -6.12 -2.48
C PRO A 382 24.45 -6.46 -1.10
N TRP A 383 24.33 -5.47 -0.20
CA TRP A 383 23.77 -5.64 1.16
C TRP A 383 22.24 -5.72 1.19
N LEU A 384 21.56 -5.43 0.08
CA LEU A 384 20.11 -5.29 0.05
C LEU A 384 19.39 -6.61 0.35
N SER A 385 19.86 -7.73 -0.20
CA SER A 385 19.25 -9.04 0.04
C SER A 385 19.33 -9.44 1.52
N ALA A 386 20.41 -9.09 2.21
CA ALA A 386 20.55 -9.31 3.65
C ALA A 386 19.59 -8.39 4.43
N LEU A 387 19.51 -7.10 4.09
CA LEU A 387 18.59 -6.17 4.76
C LEU A 387 17.13 -6.61 4.63
N ARG A 388 16.70 -7.04 3.43
CA ARG A 388 15.35 -7.57 3.19
C ARG A 388 15.04 -8.75 4.11
N GLY A 389 16.00 -9.67 4.26
CA GLY A 389 15.87 -10.83 5.13
C GLY A 389 15.78 -10.48 6.60
N VAL A 390 16.61 -9.53 7.07
CA VAL A 390 16.56 -9.02 8.45
C VAL A 390 15.23 -8.35 8.75
N LEU A 391 14.75 -7.48 7.86
CA LEU A 391 13.46 -6.80 8.03
C LEU A 391 12.31 -7.80 8.05
N LEU A 392 12.26 -8.73 7.09
CA LEU A 392 11.23 -9.77 7.04
C LEU A 392 11.26 -10.64 8.31
N GLY A 393 12.45 -11.08 8.74
CA GLY A 393 12.64 -11.83 9.97
C GLY A 393 12.15 -11.08 11.19
N LEU A 394 12.44 -9.77 11.29
CA LEU A 394 11.93 -8.91 12.35
C LEU A 394 10.39 -8.84 12.33
N GLY A 395 9.77 -8.70 11.17
CA GLY A 395 8.31 -8.69 11.04
C GLY A 395 7.65 -10.00 11.45
N LEU A 396 8.25 -11.14 11.08
CA LEU A 396 7.78 -12.48 11.46
C LEU A 396 7.92 -12.71 12.97
N LEU A 397 9.09 -12.45 13.54
CA LEU A 397 9.35 -12.63 14.98
C LEU A 397 8.50 -11.70 15.84
N TRP A 398 8.35 -10.45 15.43
CA TRP A 398 7.52 -9.47 16.14
C TRP A 398 6.04 -9.90 16.12
N SER A 399 5.53 -10.33 14.97
CA SER A 399 4.14 -10.79 14.85
C SER A 399 3.91 -12.12 15.60
N ALA A 400 4.89 -13.04 15.60
CA ALA A 400 4.85 -14.26 16.41
C ALA A 400 4.77 -13.94 17.91
N TRP A 401 5.62 -13.02 18.38
CA TRP A 401 5.64 -12.59 19.78
C TRP A 401 4.33 -11.90 20.19
N LEU A 402 3.79 -10.99 19.36
CA LEU A 402 2.51 -10.33 19.63
C LEU A 402 1.37 -11.34 19.70
N GLY A 403 1.28 -12.26 18.75
CA GLY A 403 0.27 -13.31 18.78
C GLY A 403 0.36 -14.17 20.03
N LEU A 404 1.56 -14.58 20.44
CA LEU A 404 1.74 -15.33 21.69
C LEU A 404 1.26 -14.54 22.92
N ARG A 405 1.54 -13.23 22.99
CA ARG A 405 1.08 -12.35 24.09
C ARG A 405 -0.44 -12.22 24.11
N LEU A 406 -1.06 -12.08 22.94
CA LEU A 406 -2.52 -11.97 22.78
C LEU A 406 -3.25 -13.30 23.06
N LEU A 407 -2.64 -14.44 22.73
CA LEU A 407 -3.18 -15.75 23.08
C LEU A 407 -3.06 -16.01 24.59
N ARG A 408 -1.93 -15.63 25.21
CA ARG A 408 -1.73 -15.76 26.67
C ARG A 408 -2.69 -14.87 27.47
N SER A 409 -3.06 -13.69 26.97
CA SER A 409 -3.98 -12.80 27.68
C SER A 409 -5.41 -13.36 27.80
N ALA A 410 -5.77 -14.37 27.00
CA ALA A 410 -7.01 -15.12 27.14
C ALA A 410 -6.94 -16.23 28.22
N ALA A 411 -5.79 -16.42 28.88
CA ALA A 411 -5.54 -17.43 29.90
C ALA A 411 -5.97 -18.88 29.54
N PRO A 412 -5.65 -19.40 28.33
CA PRO A 412 -5.95 -20.78 27.97
C PRO A 412 -5.11 -21.79 28.76
N SER A 413 -5.54 -23.05 28.80
CA SER A 413 -4.70 -24.15 29.30
C SER A 413 -3.43 -24.31 28.46
N PRO A 414 -2.31 -24.83 29.01
CA PRO A 414 -1.05 -24.96 28.27
C PRO A 414 -1.16 -25.73 26.94
N ILE A 415 -2.00 -26.77 26.90
CA ILE A 415 -2.26 -27.56 25.68
C ILE A 415 -2.99 -26.70 24.63
N ARG A 416 -4.03 -25.97 25.04
CA ARG A 416 -4.77 -25.07 24.14
C ARG A 416 -3.90 -23.91 23.66
N LEU A 417 -3.02 -23.39 24.52
CA LEU A 417 -2.05 -22.37 24.14
C LEU A 417 -1.09 -22.87 23.06
N GLY A 418 -0.53 -24.07 23.24
CA GLY A 418 0.37 -24.68 22.25
C GLY A 418 -0.33 -24.89 20.90
N ALA A 419 -1.52 -25.49 20.90
CA ALA A 419 -2.30 -25.71 19.69
C ALA A 419 -2.69 -24.39 19.00
N ALA A 420 -3.18 -23.40 19.76
CA ALA A 420 -3.54 -22.09 19.23
C ALA A 420 -2.33 -21.36 18.64
N PHE A 421 -1.17 -21.46 19.28
CA PHE A 421 0.06 -20.84 18.80
C PHE A 421 0.56 -21.50 17.51
N LEU A 422 0.51 -22.82 17.39
CA LEU A 422 0.83 -23.52 16.13
C LEU A 422 -0.07 -23.05 14.98
N VAL A 423 -1.38 -22.94 15.21
CA VAL A 423 -2.32 -22.40 14.20
C VAL A 423 -2.02 -20.94 13.88
N TRP A 424 -1.62 -20.13 14.87
CA TRP A 424 -1.21 -18.73 14.66
C TRP A 424 0.07 -18.59 13.83
N LEU A 425 0.98 -19.56 13.85
CA LEU A 425 2.19 -19.54 13.02
C LEU A 425 1.90 -19.73 11.52
N MET A 426 0.76 -20.33 11.16
CA MET A 426 0.38 -20.56 9.75
C MET A 426 0.33 -19.29 8.89
N PRO A 427 -0.38 -18.20 9.27
CA PRO A 427 -0.37 -16.97 8.48
C PRO A 427 1.01 -16.32 8.38
N LEU A 428 1.87 -16.48 9.40
CA LEU A 428 3.25 -15.97 9.36
C LEU A 428 4.09 -16.77 8.37
N ALA A 429 4.00 -18.10 8.42
CA ALA A 429 4.70 -18.98 7.48
C ALA A 429 4.25 -18.74 6.04
N LEU A 430 2.95 -18.54 5.82
CA LEU A 430 2.38 -18.30 4.50
C LEU A 430 2.82 -16.96 3.90
N ALA A 431 2.68 -15.85 4.64
CA ALA A 431 3.15 -14.55 4.17
C ALA A 431 4.68 -14.49 4.07
N GLY A 432 5.40 -15.09 5.01
CA GLY A 432 6.87 -15.17 5.00
C GLY A 432 7.40 -15.96 3.80
N SER A 433 6.85 -17.13 3.52
CA SER A 433 7.24 -17.94 2.35
C SER A 433 6.96 -17.21 1.04
N THR A 434 5.85 -16.47 0.95
CA THR A 434 5.54 -15.67 -0.24
C THR A 434 6.61 -14.59 -0.48
N TRP A 435 7.02 -13.86 0.55
CA TRP A 435 8.11 -12.89 0.42
C TRP A 435 9.47 -13.52 0.13
N VAL A 436 9.73 -14.71 0.68
CA VAL A 436 10.96 -15.46 0.38
C VAL A 436 11.01 -15.85 -1.10
N LEU A 437 9.89 -16.31 -1.67
CA LEU A 437 9.79 -16.61 -3.10
C LEU A 437 10.12 -15.38 -3.95
N VAL A 438 9.50 -14.24 -3.64
CA VAL A 438 9.70 -12.96 -4.36
C VAL A 438 11.15 -12.45 -4.29
N PHE A 439 11.86 -12.64 -3.18
CA PHE A 439 13.18 -12.02 -3.01
C PHE A 439 14.38 -12.93 -3.27
N TYR A 440 14.21 -14.25 -3.15
CA TYR A 440 15.33 -15.19 -3.18
C TYR A 440 15.17 -16.33 -4.19
N VAL A 441 13.98 -16.53 -4.75
CA VAL A 441 13.71 -17.66 -5.65
C VAL A 441 13.34 -17.20 -7.05
N TRP A 442 12.51 -16.16 -7.16
CA TRP A 442 12.03 -15.60 -8.42
C TRP A 442 12.91 -14.49 -8.98
#